data_AF-A0A4Z2IJD9-F1
#
_entry.id   AF-A0A4Z2IJD9-F1
#
_cell.length_a   1.000
_cell.length_b   1.000
_cell.length_c   1.000
_cell.angle_alpha   90.00
_cell.angle_beta   90.00
_cell.angle_gamma   90.00
#
_symmetry.space_group_name_H-M   'P 1'
#
loop_
_entity.id
_entity.type
_entity.pdbx_description
1 polymer ?
#
loop_
_entity_poly.entity_id
_entity_poly.type
_entity_poly.pdbx_seq_one_letter_code
_entity_poly.pdbx_strand_id
1 'polypeptide(L)'
;MEGSERALRRTEASISPACDEFKTLLKRLPADRFLNTSTIAKFWSADLPLQKRYAQLESSTALVMGKAQKVVRKLPVGFWLSRAQSLLYCNEHGVQGSFSEEVKSCSCPAEQPTCQGAVPCVVGTSSTSCSSCAADNATRCGACHHGNLLHLGSCRPSVAASLDHYLNLDLDMPDAEVLKASLILMLSNICGSKDTVKYLLQRLDSRIEVHAIYISNDVRLGSWFNPAWRKRMLLTLKSNKNKSNLIHMLMGISFQICLTKNSTLEPVPAIYVNPFGGSHSESWFMPVNQPDFPDWERTRLDAVVTAQCYNWTLTMGNTWKSFFETVHIYLRSRILTDDPTVNETLFYEPLDLDDQTSNLGYMKINTLKVFGYSLHFDPEGIKDLILQLDYPYTQGTQDAAFLMLLEMRDRVNRLSPPAPQPLDLFSCLLRHRLKLSVGEVARIKDSLQLFNSKLPNPSPEPERAQLCS
;
A
#
# COMPACT_ATOMS: atom_id res chain seq x y z
N MET A 1 -24.40 35.01 -35.56
CA MET A 1 -23.72 34.47 -34.35
C MET A 1 -24.27 35.06 -33.06
N GLU A 2 -24.63 36.35 -32.99
CA GLU A 2 -25.19 36.98 -31.76
C GLU A 2 -26.52 36.41 -31.25
N GLY A 3 -27.32 35.73 -32.09
CA GLY A 3 -28.57 35.08 -31.66
C GLY A 3 -28.39 33.75 -30.91
N SER A 4 -27.24 33.08 -31.07
CA SER A 4 -26.96 31.78 -30.44
C SER A 4 -26.36 31.93 -29.05
N GLU A 5 -25.51 32.95 -28.85
CA GLU A 5 -24.97 33.30 -27.52
C GLU A 5 -26.04 33.79 -26.55
N ARG A 6 -27.04 34.54 -27.05
CA ARG A 6 -28.16 35.02 -26.23
C ARG A 6 -29.12 33.88 -25.83
N ALA A 7 -29.16 32.78 -26.59
CA ALA A 7 -29.92 31.57 -26.27
C ALA A 7 -29.19 30.72 -25.23
N LEU A 8 -27.86 30.56 -25.34
CA LEU A 8 -27.05 29.78 -24.40
C LEU A 8 -27.03 30.40 -22.98
N ARG A 9 -26.90 31.73 -22.88
CA ARG A 9 -26.99 32.44 -21.59
C ARG A 9 -28.38 32.37 -20.94
N ARG A 10 -29.45 32.17 -21.71
CA ARG A 10 -30.81 31.93 -21.17
C ARG A 10 -30.98 30.51 -20.64
N THR A 11 -30.28 29.53 -21.21
CA THR A 11 -30.31 28.13 -20.73
C THR A 11 -29.52 27.98 -19.44
N GLU A 12 -28.35 28.60 -19.32
CA GLU A 12 -27.54 28.59 -18.08
C GLU A 12 -28.27 29.27 -16.90
N ALA A 13 -29.02 30.34 -17.15
CA ALA A 13 -29.85 31.00 -16.14
C ALA A 13 -31.04 30.16 -15.64
N SER A 14 -31.38 29.05 -16.32
CA SER A 14 -32.52 28.20 -15.96
C SER A 14 -32.14 26.95 -15.13
N ILE A 15 -30.85 26.58 -15.11
CA ILE A 15 -30.32 25.35 -14.50
C ILE A 15 -29.98 25.55 -13.01
N SER A 16 -29.51 26.75 -12.62
CA SER A 16 -29.14 27.06 -11.23
C SER A 16 -30.29 26.85 -10.21
N PRO A 17 -31.55 27.27 -10.48
CA PRO A 17 -32.65 27.08 -9.53
C PRO A 17 -33.07 25.60 -9.35
N ALA A 18 -32.96 24.77 -10.39
CA ALA A 18 -33.38 23.37 -10.38
C ALA A 18 -32.61 22.52 -9.34
N CYS A 19 -31.36 22.89 -9.09
CA CYS A 19 -30.52 22.25 -8.09
C CYS A 19 -30.92 22.67 -6.65
N ASP A 20 -31.42 23.89 -6.49
CA ASP A 20 -31.87 24.41 -5.19
C ASP A 20 -33.25 23.87 -4.80
N GLU A 21 -34.15 23.66 -5.75
CA GLU A 21 -35.45 23.01 -5.51
C GLU A 21 -35.29 21.54 -5.12
N PHE A 22 -34.36 20.81 -5.75
CA PHE A 22 -34.01 19.44 -5.35
C PHE A 22 -33.35 19.37 -3.96
N LYS A 23 -32.42 20.27 -3.65
CA LYS A 23 -31.84 20.38 -2.28
C LYS A 23 -32.90 20.70 -1.24
N THR A 24 -33.94 21.45 -1.60
CA THR A 24 -35.06 21.78 -0.72
C THR A 24 -35.95 20.56 -0.47
N LEU A 25 -36.19 19.71 -1.47
CA LEU A 25 -36.85 18.41 -1.27
C LEU A 25 -36.06 17.53 -0.30
N LEU A 26 -34.73 17.42 -0.48
CA LEU A 26 -33.88 16.62 0.41
C LEU A 26 -33.94 17.08 1.87
N LYS A 27 -34.04 18.39 2.12
CA LYS A 27 -34.21 18.94 3.47
C LYS A 27 -35.58 18.65 4.10
N ARG A 28 -36.61 18.36 3.29
CA ARG A 28 -37.97 18.05 3.75
C ARG A 28 -38.21 16.56 4.00
N LEU A 29 -37.28 15.71 3.62
CA LEU A 29 -37.36 14.28 3.89
C LEU A 29 -37.14 14.02 5.40
N PRO A 30 -37.93 13.13 6.02
CA PRO A 30 -37.69 12.70 7.40
C PRO A 30 -36.28 12.12 7.56
N ALA A 31 -35.46 12.75 8.40
CA ALA A 31 -34.10 12.31 8.71
C ALA A 31 -34.03 11.44 9.99
N ASP A 32 -35.14 11.34 10.72
CA ASP A 32 -35.28 10.56 11.96
C ASP A 32 -35.44 9.06 11.72
N ARG A 33 -35.63 8.64 10.46
CA ARG A 33 -35.85 7.24 10.09
C ARG A 33 -35.39 6.95 8.66
N PHE A 34 -35.15 5.68 8.39
CA PHE A 34 -34.82 5.20 7.05
C PHE A 34 -36.02 5.33 6.10
N LEU A 35 -35.75 5.83 4.88
CA LEU A 35 -36.74 5.93 3.80
C LEU A 35 -36.32 5.03 2.63
N ASN A 36 -37.18 4.08 2.26
CA ASN A 36 -36.95 3.28 1.06
C ASN A 36 -37.29 4.09 -0.21
N THR A 37 -36.79 3.65 -1.36
CA THR A 37 -36.93 4.33 -2.66
C THR A 37 -38.38 4.59 -3.07
N SER A 38 -39.29 3.65 -2.79
CA SER A 38 -40.72 3.83 -3.07
C SER A 38 -41.36 4.92 -2.21
N THR A 39 -40.86 5.14 -1.00
CA THR A 39 -41.31 6.24 -0.12
C THR A 39 -40.75 7.57 -0.60
N ILE A 40 -39.47 7.64 -0.97
CA ILE A 40 -38.84 8.85 -1.53
C ILE A 40 -39.54 9.28 -2.82
N ALA A 41 -39.92 8.33 -3.68
CA ALA A 41 -40.66 8.60 -4.92
C ALA A 41 -42.04 9.24 -4.67
N LYS A 42 -42.72 8.88 -3.57
CA LYS A 42 -43.99 9.52 -3.17
C LYS A 42 -43.78 10.97 -2.70
N PHE A 43 -42.69 11.24 -2.00
CA PHE A 43 -42.33 12.63 -1.62
C PHE A 43 -41.98 13.48 -2.84
N TRP A 44 -41.28 12.90 -3.82
CA TRP A 44 -40.96 13.55 -5.08
C TRP A 44 -42.21 13.89 -5.92
N SER A 45 -43.17 12.96 -6.04
CA SER A 45 -44.40 13.19 -6.81
C SER A 45 -45.34 14.18 -6.13
N ALA A 46 -45.24 14.34 -4.81
CA ALA A 46 -46.01 15.31 -4.04
C ALA A 46 -45.40 16.73 -4.04
N ASP A 47 -44.13 16.92 -4.44
CA ASP A 47 -43.47 18.24 -4.46
C ASP A 47 -43.78 19.01 -5.76
N LEU A 48 -44.87 19.80 -5.72
CA LEU A 48 -45.37 20.58 -6.85
C LEU A 48 -44.34 21.56 -7.47
N PRO A 49 -43.53 22.31 -6.68
CA PRO A 49 -42.48 23.17 -7.23
C PRO A 49 -41.48 22.41 -8.11
N LEU A 50 -41.02 21.25 -7.64
CA LEU A 50 -40.04 20.44 -8.35
C LEU A 50 -40.63 19.84 -9.64
N GLN A 51 -41.87 19.37 -9.59
CA GLN A 51 -42.59 18.86 -10.77
C GLN A 51 -42.79 19.93 -11.85
N LYS A 52 -43.13 21.16 -11.45
CA LYS A 52 -43.32 22.28 -12.38
C LYS A 52 -42.00 22.67 -13.08
N ARG A 53 -40.89 22.64 -12.35
CA ARG A 53 -39.56 22.93 -12.89
C ARG A 53 -39.11 21.85 -13.88
N TYR A 54 -39.36 20.58 -13.54
CA TYR A 54 -39.07 19.44 -14.41
C TYR A 54 -39.79 19.55 -15.76
N ALA A 55 -41.10 19.82 -15.76
CA ALA A 55 -41.89 20.01 -16.98
C ALA A 55 -41.41 21.22 -17.83
N GLN A 56 -40.96 22.30 -17.18
CA GLN A 56 -40.42 23.47 -17.87
C GLN A 56 -39.09 23.16 -18.58
N LEU A 57 -38.24 22.35 -17.95
CA LEU A 57 -36.99 21.88 -18.53
C LEU A 57 -37.24 21.01 -19.77
N GLU A 58 -38.18 20.06 -19.71
CA GLU A 58 -38.57 19.22 -20.85
C GLU A 58 -39.00 20.04 -22.07
N SER A 59 -39.83 21.07 -21.87
CA SER A 59 -40.32 21.92 -22.96
C SER A 59 -39.20 22.72 -23.67
N SER A 60 -38.22 23.21 -22.90
CA SER A 60 -37.07 23.97 -23.42
C SER A 60 -36.14 23.08 -24.27
N THR A 61 -35.99 21.83 -23.85
CA THR A 61 -35.13 20.83 -24.50
C THR A 61 -35.70 20.41 -25.86
N ALA A 62 -37.03 20.27 -25.96
CA ALA A 62 -37.73 19.99 -27.22
C ALA A 62 -37.54 21.09 -28.28
N LEU A 63 -37.52 22.37 -27.87
CA LEU A 63 -37.35 23.51 -28.76
C LEU A 63 -35.92 23.60 -29.34
N VAL A 64 -34.90 23.29 -28.52
CA VAL A 64 -33.49 23.29 -28.93
C VAL A 64 -33.21 22.15 -29.93
N MET A 65 -33.82 20.98 -29.70
CA MET A 65 -33.76 19.83 -30.61
C MET A 65 -34.31 20.14 -32.01
N GLY A 66 -35.42 20.88 -32.12
CA GLY A 66 -36.00 21.27 -33.41
C GLY A 66 -35.12 22.21 -34.25
N LYS A 67 -34.30 23.04 -33.60
CA LYS A 67 -33.33 23.92 -34.29
C LYS A 67 -32.06 23.17 -34.73
N ALA A 68 -31.56 22.26 -33.90
CA ALA A 68 -30.41 21.41 -34.24
C ALA A 68 -30.70 20.49 -35.45
N GLN A 69 -31.92 19.95 -35.54
CA GLN A 69 -32.33 19.07 -36.65
C GLN A 69 -32.36 19.75 -38.04
N LYS A 70 -32.53 21.07 -38.12
CA LYS A 70 -32.48 21.79 -39.42
C LYS A 70 -31.07 22.00 -39.95
N VAL A 71 -30.07 22.07 -39.07
CA VAL A 71 -28.65 22.29 -39.44
C VAL A 71 -27.95 20.98 -39.79
N VAL A 72 -28.27 19.90 -39.07
CA VAL A 72 -27.73 18.54 -39.34
C VAL A 72 -28.19 17.97 -40.68
N ARG A 73 -29.34 18.41 -41.22
CA ARG A 73 -29.92 17.93 -42.48
C ARG A 73 -29.14 18.29 -43.77
N LYS A 74 -27.96 18.94 -43.70
CA LYS A 74 -27.20 19.37 -44.90
C LYS A 74 -25.80 18.79 -45.12
N LEU A 75 -25.30 17.88 -44.28
CA LEU A 75 -24.41 16.75 -44.59
C LEU A 75 -23.62 16.37 -43.32
N PRO A 76 -23.55 15.09 -42.94
CA PRO A 76 -23.02 14.70 -41.64
C PRO A 76 -21.49 14.54 -41.65
N VAL A 77 -20.82 15.04 -40.62
CA VAL A 77 -19.38 14.88 -40.35
C VAL A 77 -18.92 13.42 -40.33
N GLY A 78 -19.79 12.49 -39.93
CA GLY A 78 -19.49 11.05 -39.90
C GLY A 78 -19.16 10.45 -41.26
N PHE A 79 -19.69 11.00 -42.35
CA PHE A 79 -19.39 10.53 -43.71
C PHE A 79 -17.90 10.70 -44.06
N TRP A 80 -17.32 11.86 -43.70
CA TRP A 80 -15.92 12.16 -43.98
C TRP A 80 -14.96 11.39 -43.07
N LEU A 81 -15.33 11.19 -41.81
CA LEU A 81 -14.54 10.43 -40.84
C LEU A 81 -14.45 8.94 -41.24
N SER A 82 -15.58 8.33 -41.61
CA SER A 82 -15.61 6.93 -42.08
C SER A 82 -14.80 6.74 -43.37
N ARG A 83 -14.83 7.72 -44.28
CA ARG A 83 -14.06 7.69 -45.52
C ARG A 83 -12.54 7.73 -45.27
N ALA A 84 -12.09 8.54 -44.32
CA ALA A 84 -10.67 8.63 -43.95
C ALA A 84 -10.16 7.32 -43.33
N GLN A 85 -10.93 6.71 -42.42
CA GLN A 85 -10.56 5.44 -41.78
C GLN A 85 -10.47 4.29 -42.78
N SER A 86 -11.39 4.24 -43.73
CA SER A 86 -11.40 3.23 -44.79
C SER A 86 -10.13 3.28 -45.65
N LEU A 87 -9.57 4.48 -45.91
CA LEU A 87 -8.31 4.63 -46.66
C LEU A 87 -7.08 4.20 -45.85
N LEU A 88 -7.10 4.36 -44.54
CA LEU A 88 -6.00 4.02 -43.65
C LEU A 88 -5.92 2.51 -43.36
N TYR A 89 -7.07 1.87 -43.17
CA TYR A 89 -7.12 0.51 -42.63
C TYR A 89 -7.63 -0.53 -43.63
N CYS A 90 -8.33 -0.10 -44.69
CA CYS A 90 -8.99 -0.99 -45.66
C CYS A 90 -8.51 -0.74 -47.09
N ASN A 91 -7.20 -0.59 -47.29
CA ASN A 91 -6.61 -0.32 -48.60
C ASN A 91 -5.31 -1.12 -48.83
N GLU A 92 -5.28 -2.36 -48.35
CA GLU A 92 -4.16 -3.24 -48.65
C GLU A 92 -4.24 -3.70 -50.11
N HIS A 93 -3.10 -3.74 -50.80
CA HIS A 93 -2.99 -4.09 -52.23
C HIS A 93 -3.84 -3.24 -53.20
N GLY A 94 -4.30 -2.05 -52.79
CA GLY A 94 -5.02 -1.09 -53.64
C GLY A 94 -6.53 -1.36 -53.80
N VAL A 95 -7.10 -2.27 -53.00
CA VAL A 95 -8.53 -2.54 -52.97
C VAL A 95 -9.18 -1.78 -51.81
N GLN A 96 -10.13 -0.90 -52.12
CA GLN A 96 -10.79 -0.08 -51.10
C GLN A 96 -11.99 -0.79 -50.46
N GLY A 97 -11.87 -1.09 -49.16
CA GLY A 97 -12.96 -1.56 -48.30
C GLY A 97 -13.58 -0.46 -47.44
N SER A 98 -14.56 -0.82 -46.61
CA SER A 98 -15.16 0.06 -45.61
C SER A 98 -14.76 -0.38 -44.20
N PHE A 99 -14.20 0.54 -43.42
CA PHE A 99 -13.78 0.29 -42.04
C PHE A 99 -14.95 0.41 -41.09
N SER A 100 -15.15 -0.61 -40.24
CA SER A 100 -16.07 -0.56 -39.11
C SER A 100 -15.29 -0.34 -37.82
N GLU A 101 -15.58 0.77 -37.14
CA GLU A 101 -14.98 1.09 -35.84
C GLU A 101 -15.37 0.09 -34.74
N GLU A 102 -16.60 -0.44 -34.80
CA GLU A 102 -17.18 -1.31 -33.76
C GLU A 102 -16.46 -2.66 -33.69
N VAL A 103 -16.17 -3.24 -34.86
CA VAL A 103 -15.46 -4.52 -34.98
C VAL A 103 -13.97 -4.33 -35.29
N LYS A 104 -13.51 -3.09 -35.50
CA LYS A 104 -12.15 -2.73 -35.90
C LYS A 104 -11.64 -3.53 -37.10
N SER A 105 -12.52 -3.77 -38.06
CA SER A 105 -12.24 -4.57 -39.24
C SER A 105 -12.88 -4.01 -40.50
N CYS A 106 -12.38 -4.46 -41.64
CA CYS A 106 -12.72 -4.01 -42.96
C CYS A 106 -13.73 -4.97 -43.59
N SER A 107 -14.79 -4.39 -44.12
CA SER A 107 -15.65 -5.08 -45.08
C SER A 107 -15.05 -4.89 -46.48
N CYS A 108 -14.50 -5.96 -47.03
CA CYS A 108 -13.91 -5.98 -48.37
C CYS A 108 -14.96 -6.37 -49.42
N PRO A 109 -14.84 -5.90 -50.67
CA PRO A 109 -15.66 -6.38 -51.77
C PRO A 109 -15.49 -7.90 -51.96
N ALA A 110 -16.57 -8.60 -52.31
CA ALA A 110 -16.67 -10.07 -52.31
C ALA A 110 -15.68 -10.81 -53.23
N GLU A 111 -14.96 -10.12 -54.11
CA GLU A 111 -14.06 -10.70 -55.10
C GLU A 111 -12.62 -10.90 -54.59
N GLN A 112 -12.22 -10.29 -53.46
CA GLN A 112 -10.91 -10.54 -52.82
C GLN A 112 -11.00 -10.54 -51.28
N PRO A 113 -10.47 -11.56 -50.60
CA PRO A 113 -10.65 -11.72 -49.16
C PRO A 113 -9.76 -10.84 -48.27
N THR A 114 -8.80 -10.08 -48.81
CA THR A 114 -7.79 -9.36 -48.02
C THR A 114 -7.56 -7.92 -48.50
N CYS A 115 -8.47 -7.00 -48.14
CA CYS A 115 -8.24 -5.55 -48.22
C CYS A 115 -7.82 -4.93 -46.86
N GLN A 116 -7.76 -5.77 -45.82
CA GLN A 116 -7.53 -5.40 -44.42
C GLN A 116 -6.04 -5.17 -44.14
N GLY A 117 -5.63 -3.91 -44.07
CA GLY A 117 -4.28 -3.55 -43.62
C GLY A 117 -4.11 -3.69 -42.10
N ALA A 118 -2.87 -3.48 -41.64
CA ALA A 118 -2.54 -3.48 -40.21
C ALA A 118 -3.33 -2.40 -39.45
N VAL A 119 -4.18 -2.83 -38.52
CA VAL A 119 -4.95 -1.91 -37.66
C VAL A 119 -4.09 -1.55 -36.44
N PRO A 120 -3.78 -0.26 -36.20
CA PRO A 120 -3.04 0.16 -35.03
C PRO A 120 -3.86 -0.10 -33.77
N CYS A 121 -3.17 -0.42 -32.69
CA CYS A 121 -3.80 -0.63 -31.40
C CYS A 121 -4.39 0.66 -30.82
N VAL A 122 -5.32 0.51 -29.86
CA VAL A 122 -5.93 1.65 -29.19
C VAL A 122 -4.91 2.32 -28.28
N VAL A 123 -4.59 3.59 -28.53
CA VAL A 123 -3.69 4.38 -27.67
C VAL A 123 -4.38 4.63 -26.33
N GLY A 124 -3.67 4.35 -25.22
CA GLY A 124 -4.14 4.61 -23.86
C GLY A 124 -4.06 6.09 -23.48
N THR A 125 -4.10 6.37 -22.18
CA THR A 125 -4.10 7.75 -21.64
C THR A 125 -2.78 8.50 -21.81
N SER A 126 -1.67 7.82 -22.14
CA SER A 126 -0.43 8.47 -22.59
C SER A 126 -0.30 8.35 -24.10
N SER A 127 0.08 9.46 -24.76
CA SER A 127 0.14 9.61 -26.23
C SER A 127 1.12 8.67 -26.95
N THR A 128 1.82 7.81 -26.21
CA THR A 128 2.87 6.89 -26.69
C THR A 128 2.64 5.43 -26.29
N SER A 129 1.54 5.07 -25.61
CA SER A 129 1.31 3.69 -25.16
C SER A 129 0.06 3.03 -25.76
N CYS A 130 0.22 1.76 -26.12
CA CYS A 130 -0.76 0.89 -26.74
C CYS A 130 -1.52 0.09 -25.65
N SER A 131 -2.86 0.13 -25.63
CA SER A 131 -3.69 -0.44 -24.55
C SER A 131 -4.38 -1.76 -24.90
N SER A 132 -4.89 -1.93 -26.12
CA SER A 132 -5.62 -3.14 -26.53
C SER A 132 -5.68 -3.33 -28.05
N CYS A 133 -5.83 -4.59 -28.47
CA CYS A 133 -5.97 -5.03 -29.87
C CYS A 133 -7.41 -5.46 -30.19
N ALA A 134 -7.75 -5.61 -31.46
CA ALA A 134 -9.07 -6.07 -31.90
C ALA A 134 -9.33 -7.51 -31.41
N ALA A 135 -10.57 -7.78 -30.95
CA ALA A 135 -10.93 -9.01 -30.24
C ALA A 135 -11.04 -10.25 -31.13
N ASP A 136 -11.14 -10.06 -32.44
CA ASP A 136 -11.42 -11.09 -33.44
C ASP A 136 -10.14 -11.75 -34.00
N ASN A 137 -8.94 -11.19 -33.79
CA ASN A 137 -7.68 -11.86 -34.11
C ASN A 137 -6.45 -11.22 -33.44
N ALA A 138 -5.99 -11.80 -32.32
CA ALA A 138 -4.89 -11.26 -31.52
C ALA A 138 -3.53 -11.19 -32.26
N THR A 139 -3.32 -11.96 -33.33
CA THR A 139 -2.08 -11.99 -34.12
C THR A 139 -1.94 -10.84 -35.12
N ARG A 140 -2.97 -9.99 -35.27
CA ARG A 140 -3.01 -8.90 -36.27
C ARG A 140 -2.54 -7.54 -35.74
N CYS A 141 -2.16 -7.47 -34.47
CA CYS A 141 -1.64 -6.26 -33.86
C CYS A 141 -0.15 -6.11 -34.18
N GLY A 142 0.24 -4.97 -34.77
CA GLY A 142 1.60 -4.77 -35.30
C GLY A 142 2.73 -4.92 -34.27
N ALA A 143 2.57 -4.40 -33.05
CA ALA A 143 3.45 -4.60 -31.88
C ALA A 143 2.91 -3.84 -30.64
N CYS A 144 3.21 -4.31 -29.43
CA CYS A 144 3.10 -3.52 -28.19
C CYS A 144 4.35 -2.62 -28.02
N HIS A 145 4.24 -1.55 -27.22
CA HIS A 145 5.38 -0.69 -26.89
C HIS A 145 6.48 -1.48 -26.14
N HIS A 146 7.74 -1.04 -26.26
CA HIS A 146 8.91 -1.70 -25.63
C HIS A 146 8.67 -1.86 -24.11
N GLY A 147 8.80 -3.09 -23.58
CA GLY A 147 8.49 -3.43 -22.18
C GLY A 147 7.07 -3.97 -21.90
N ASN A 148 6.21 -4.07 -22.93
CA ASN A 148 4.86 -4.64 -22.81
C ASN A 148 4.73 -5.88 -23.73
N LEU A 149 4.06 -6.94 -23.24
CA LEU A 149 3.78 -8.16 -24.01
C LEU A 149 2.29 -8.25 -24.36
N LEU A 150 2.00 -8.75 -25.56
CA LEU A 150 0.63 -8.99 -26.02
C LEU A 150 0.11 -10.30 -25.43
N HIS A 151 -0.80 -10.22 -24.48
CA HIS A 151 -1.44 -11.39 -23.88
C HIS A 151 -2.96 -11.32 -24.11
N LEU A 152 -3.51 -12.29 -24.86
CA LEU A 152 -4.94 -12.41 -25.14
C LEU A 152 -5.60 -11.09 -25.60
N GLY A 153 -4.95 -10.38 -26.53
CA GLY A 153 -5.48 -9.13 -27.12
C GLY A 153 -5.28 -7.86 -26.28
N SER A 154 -4.58 -7.94 -25.14
CA SER A 154 -4.23 -6.77 -24.32
C SER A 154 -2.72 -6.58 -24.24
N CYS A 155 -2.23 -5.35 -24.45
CA CYS A 155 -0.84 -5.01 -24.19
C CYS A 155 -0.70 -4.78 -22.70
N ARG A 156 -0.22 -5.79 -21.97
CA ARG A 156 0.08 -5.65 -20.55
C ARG A 156 1.51 -5.18 -20.40
N PRO A 157 1.81 -4.33 -19.39
CA PRO A 157 3.18 -4.22 -18.94
C PRO A 157 3.69 -5.63 -18.69
N SER A 158 4.94 -5.88 -19.04
CA SER A 158 5.66 -7.03 -18.50
C SER A 158 5.85 -6.82 -17.00
N VAL A 159 4.76 -6.63 -16.25
CA VAL A 159 4.73 -6.97 -14.85
C VAL A 159 5.08 -8.44 -14.87
N ALA A 160 6.24 -8.72 -14.30
CA ALA A 160 6.64 -10.02 -13.83
C ALA A 160 5.44 -10.95 -13.59
N ALA A 161 5.57 -12.21 -14.00
CA ALA A 161 4.70 -13.26 -13.45
C ALA A 161 4.61 -13.11 -11.92
N SER A 162 3.47 -13.49 -11.34
CA SER A 162 3.18 -13.18 -9.93
C SER A 162 4.37 -13.50 -9.02
N LEU A 163 4.73 -12.55 -8.16
CA LEU A 163 5.83 -12.72 -7.20
C LEU A 163 5.51 -13.76 -6.12
N ASP A 164 4.27 -14.26 -6.06
CA ASP A 164 3.77 -15.15 -5.01
C ASP A 164 4.60 -16.42 -4.83
N HIS A 165 5.27 -16.88 -5.88
CA HIS A 165 6.19 -18.02 -5.83
C HIS A 165 7.48 -17.72 -5.04
N TYR A 166 7.92 -16.46 -5.02
CA TYR A 166 9.17 -16.01 -4.40
C TYR A 166 8.96 -15.32 -3.06
N LEU A 167 7.99 -14.40 -3.03
CA LEU A 167 7.65 -13.51 -1.93
C LEU A 167 6.14 -13.25 -2.00
N ASN A 168 5.38 -13.97 -1.19
CA ASN A 168 3.93 -13.79 -1.12
C ASN A 168 3.61 -12.52 -0.32
N LEU A 169 3.66 -11.38 -1.01
CA LEU A 169 3.29 -10.07 -0.47
C LEU A 169 1.80 -9.78 -0.68
N ASP A 170 1.18 -10.45 -1.66
CA ASP A 170 -0.25 -10.44 -1.97
C ASP A 170 -0.80 -11.89 -1.97
N LEU A 171 -1.61 -12.18 -0.95
CA LEU A 171 -2.65 -13.21 -0.86
C LEU A 171 -2.59 -14.42 -1.82
N ASP A 172 -1.91 -15.48 -1.38
CA ASP A 172 -2.36 -16.88 -1.53
C ASP A 172 -1.55 -17.78 -0.58
N MET A 173 -1.86 -17.70 0.71
CA MET A 173 -1.22 -18.49 1.78
C MET A 173 -2.05 -19.74 2.12
N PRO A 174 -1.53 -20.72 2.87
CA PRO A 174 -2.32 -21.86 3.36
C PRO A 174 -3.34 -21.47 4.47
N ASP A 175 -4.44 -22.24 4.56
CA ASP A 175 -5.71 -21.95 5.26
C ASP A 175 -5.64 -21.27 6.65
N ALA A 176 -4.64 -21.59 7.49
CA ALA A 176 -4.52 -21.03 8.84
C ALA A 176 -3.99 -19.59 8.85
N GLU A 177 -3.07 -19.25 7.96
CA GLU A 177 -2.53 -17.89 7.80
C GLU A 177 -3.46 -17.04 6.91
N VAL A 178 -4.22 -17.67 6.00
CA VAL A 178 -5.32 -17.03 5.26
C VAL A 178 -6.41 -16.57 6.20
N LEU A 179 -6.81 -17.38 7.19
CA LEU A 179 -7.80 -16.94 8.17
C LEU A 179 -7.30 -15.74 8.98
N LYS A 180 -6.01 -15.67 9.32
CA LYS A 180 -5.42 -14.52 10.02
C LYS A 180 -5.36 -13.29 9.14
N ALA A 181 -4.82 -13.40 7.92
CA ALA A 181 -4.68 -12.30 6.97
C ALA A 181 -6.05 -11.83 6.44
N SER A 182 -6.97 -12.75 6.13
CA SER A 182 -8.35 -12.45 5.72
C SER A 182 -9.15 -11.85 6.86
N LEU A 183 -8.97 -12.29 8.12
CA LEU A 183 -9.57 -11.62 9.27
C LEU A 183 -9.03 -10.19 9.39
N ILE A 184 -7.71 -9.98 9.27
CA ILE A 184 -7.11 -8.64 9.31
C ILE A 184 -7.62 -7.76 8.16
N LEU A 185 -7.72 -8.27 6.92
CA LEU A 185 -8.17 -7.52 5.74
C LEU A 185 -9.69 -7.29 5.72
N MET A 186 -10.50 -8.29 6.07
CA MET A 186 -11.96 -8.17 6.20
C MET A 186 -12.30 -7.13 7.27
N LEU A 187 -11.57 -7.12 8.39
CA LEU A 187 -11.73 -6.13 9.46
C LEU A 187 -11.19 -4.74 9.06
N SER A 188 -10.18 -4.67 8.18
CA SER A 188 -9.66 -3.42 7.61
C SER A 188 -10.66 -2.74 6.66
N ASN A 189 -11.41 -3.54 5.88
CA ASN A 189 -12.40 -3.07 4.92
C ASN A 189 -13.74 -2.68 5.55
N ILE A 190 -14.09 -3.24 6.72
CA ILE A 190 -15.40 -3.01 7.37
C ILE A 190 -15.36 -1.90 8.43
N CYS A 191 -14.24 -1.69 9.13
CA CYS A 191 -14.18 -0.75 10.27
C CYS A 191 -13.09 0.33 10.23
N GLY A 192 -12.30 0.43 9.15
CA GLY A 192 -11.16 1.34 9.11
C GLY A 192 -9.95 0.77 9.89
N SER A 193 -8.80 0.74 9.22
CA SER A 193 -7.57 0.03 9.64
C SER A 193 -7.08 0.29 11.07
N LYS A 194 -7.38 1.46 11.66
CA LYS A 194 -6.80 1.90 12.93
C LYS A 194 -7.45 1.25 14.16
N ASP A 195 -8.77 1.05 14.15
CA ASP A 195 -9.49 0.68 15.38
C ASP A 195 -9.52 -0.83 15.62
N THR A 196 -9.48 -1.64 14.56
CA THR A 196 -9.68 -3.10 14.69
C THR A 196 -8.40 -3.89 14.95
N VAL A 197 -7.29 -3.53 14.28
CA VAL A 197 -5.97 -4.08 14.60
C VAL A 197 -5.57 -3.67 16.02
N LYS A 198 -5.85 -2.42 16.39
CA LYS A 198 -5.74 -1.93 17.76
C LYS A 198 -6.56 -2.77 18.74
N TYR A 199 -7.82 -3.08 18.42
CA TYR A 199 -8.65 -3.94 19.27
C TYR A 199 -8.07 -5.36 19.46
N LEU A 200 -7.59 -6.02 18.40
CA LEU A 200 -6.97 -7.36 18.52
C LEU A 200 -5.65 -7.32 19.32
N LEU A 201 -4.83 -6.29 19.11
CA LEU A 201 -3.58 -6.06 19.84
C LEU A 201 -3.82 -5.74 21.31
N GLN A 202 -4.83 -4.94 21.63
CA GLN A 202 -5.24 -4.63 23.00
C GLN A 202 -5.72 -5.87 23.75
N ARG A 203 -6.36 -6.82 23.05
CA ARG A 203 -6.76 -8.12 23.63
C ARG A 203 -5.63 -9.15 23.69
N LEU A 204 -4.43 -8.79 23.20
CA LEU A 204 -3.26 -9.67 23.14
C LEU A 204 -3.58 -11.04 22.51
N ASP A 205 -4.38 -11.01 21.43
CA ASP A 205 -4.87 -12.22 20.79
C ASP A 205 -3.71 -13.04 20.22
N SER A 206 -3.62 -14.32 20.62
CA SER A 206 -2.52 -15.20 20.22
C SER A 206 -2.50 -15.50 18.72
N ARG A 207 -3.58 -15.23 17.99
CA ARG A 207 -3.66 -15.45 16.54
C ARG A 207 -2.79 -14.49 15.74
N ILE A 208 -2.51 -13.30 16.29
CA ILE A 208 -1.64 -12.29 15.66
C ILE A 208 -0.26 -12.22 16.31
N GLU A 209 0.04 -13.13 17.25
CA GLU A 209 1.35 -13.23 17.89
C GLU A 209 2.32 -13.94 16.94
N VAL A 210 3.45 -13.30 16.65
CA VAL A 210 4.55 -13.93 15.93
C VAL A 210 5.47 -14.55 16.98
N HIS A 211 5.75 -15.85 16.85
CA HIS A 211 6.65 -16.51 17.77
C HIS A 211 8.06 -15.92 17.67
N ALA A 212 8.55 -15.34 18.76
CA ALA A 212 9.89 -14.81 18.87
C ALA A 212 10.57 -15.30 20.15
N ILE A 213 11.86 -15.61 20.03
CA ILE A 213 12.68 -16.09 21.12
C ILE A 213 13.25 -14.90 21.88
N TYR A 214 12.97 -14.87 23.18
CA TYR A 214 13.56 -13.91 24.10
C TYR A 214 15.02 -14.27 24.41
N ILE A 215 15.90 -13.27 24.28
CA ILE A 215 17.33 -13.37 24.55
C ILE A 215 17.75 -12.13 25.34
N SER A 216 18.22 -12.32 26.58
CA SER A 216 18.84 -11.27 27.38
C SER A 216 19.80 -11.89 28.40
N ASN A 217 20.94 -11.22 28.60
CA ASN A 217 21.88 -11.53 29.67
C ASN A 217 21.59 -10.71 30.94
N ASP A 218 20.85 -9.61 30.81
CA ASP A 218 20.63 -8.65 31.88
C ASP A 218 19.35 -8.96 32.67
N VAL A 219 18.29 -9.37 31.97
CA VAL A 219 16.95 -9.54 32.57
C VAL A 219 16.40 -10.93 32.26
N ARG A 220 15.85 -11.58 33.29
CA ARG A 220 15.09 -12.83 33.13
C ARG A 220 13.59 -12.53 33.23
N LEU A 221 12.83 -12.98 32.25
CA LEU A 221 11.37 -12.86 32.29
C LEU A 221 10.82 -13.57 33.54
N GLY A 222 9.78 -12.98 34.14
CA GLY A 222 9.13 -13.52 35.34
C GLY A 222 9.93 -13.33 36.63
N SER A 223 11.09 -12.66 36.62
CA SER A 223 11.93 -12.42 37.80
C SER A 223 12.00 -10.93 38.14
N TRP A 224 12.00 -10.61 39.44
CA TRP A 224 12.25 -9.24 39.91
C TRP A 224 13.74 -8.91 39.80
N PHE A 225 14.06 -7.71 39.36
CA PHE A 225 15.42 -7.19 39.26
C PHE A 225 15.47 -5.72 39.68
N ASN A 226 16.65 -5.28 40.12
CA ASN A 226 16.88 -3.87 40.42
C ASN A 226 17.31 -3.13 39.13
N PRO A 227 16.48 -2.23 38.59
CA PRO A 227 16.81 -1.50 37.36
C PRO A 227 17.97 -0.51 37.53
N ALA A 228 18.36 -0.15 38.75
CA ALA A 228 19.48 0.75 39.02
C ALA A 228 20.87 0.07 38.86
N TRP A 229 20.94 -1.26 38.86
CA TRP A 229 22.22 -1.98 38.78
C TRP A 229 22.93 -1.85 37.44
N ARG A 230 22.22 -1.52 36.36
CA ARG A 230 22.81 -1.30 35.02
C ARG A 230 22.14 -0.14 34.29
N LYS A 231 22.97 0.75 33.74
CA LYS A 231 22.54 1.94 32.97
C LYS A 231 21.71 1.62 31.72
N ARG A 232 21.87 0.42 31.14
CA ARG A 232 21.20 0.00 29.91
C ARG A 232 21.05 -1.52 29.90
N MET A 233 19.82 -2.00 29.98
CA MET A 233 19.51 -3.42 29.87
C MET A 233 19.07 -3.74 28.44
N LEU A 234 19.64 -4.76 27.84
CA LEU A 234 19.28 -5.18 26.48
C LEU A 234 18.36 -6.40 26.52
N LEU A 235 17.17 -6.24 25.96
CA LEU A 235 16.21 -7.30 25.71
C LEU A 235 16.17 -7.52 24.20
N THR A 236 16.32 -8.75 23.73
CA THR A 236 16.27 -9.07 22.29
C THR A 236 15.19 -10.10 22.02
N LEU A 237 14.37 -9.84 21.01
CA LEU A 237 13.43 -10.82 20.44
C LEU A 237 13.92 -11.21 19.06
N LYS A 238 14.05 -12.51 18.79
CA LYS A 238 14.45 -13.03 17.50
C LYS A 238 13.37 -13.95 16.94
N SER A 239 12.80 -13.61 15.78
CA SER A 239 11.70 -14.38 15.18
C SER A 239 12.14 -15.72 14.60
N ASN A 240 13.34 -15.77 14.01
CA ASN A 240 13.87 -16.97 13.36
C ASN A 240 15.14 -17.48 14.08
N LYS A 241 15.08 -18.68 14.67
CA LYS A 241 16.28 -19.33 15.26
C LYS A 241 17.18 -19.97 14.19
N ASN A 242 16.56 -20.57 13.18
CA ASN A 242 17.19 -21.34 12.10
C ASN A 242 16.90 -20.67 10.74
N LYS A 243 17.58 -21.12 9.67
CA LYS A 243 17.22 -20.74 8.29
C LYS A 243 15.77 -21.15 8.02
N SER A 244 14.85 -20.20 8.13
CA SER A 244 13.43 -20.41 7.84
C SER A 244 13.13 -19.90 6.44
N ASN A 245 12.13 -20.48 5.80
CA ASN A 245 11.55 -19.90 4.57
C ASN A 245 10.44 -18.90 4.92
N LEU A 246 10.61 -18.20 6.06
CA LEU A 246 9.64 -17.24 6.58
C LEU A 246 10.30 -15.91 6.89
N ILE A 247 9.68 -14.84 6.42
CA ILE A 247 9.97 -13.46 6.83
C ILE A 247 8.75 -12.93 7.60
N HIS A 248 8.98 -12.02 8.54
CA HIS A 248 7.92 -11.60 9.46
C HIS A 248 7.66 -10.10 9.35
N MET A 249 6.40 -9.73 9.37
CA MET A 249 5.94 -8.34 9.38
C MET A 249 5.63 -7.93 10.81
N LEU A 250 6.17 -6.80 11.25
CA LEU A 250 5.96 -6.24 12.57
C LEU A 250 4.79 -5.26 12.56
N MET A 251 3.81 -5.49 13.45
CA MET A 251 2.61 -4.66 13.60
C MET A 251 2.37 -4.20 15.04
N GLY A 252 2.94 -4.87 16.03
CA GLY A 252 2.88 -4.39 17.40
C GLY A 252 3.92 -5.00 18.32
N ILE A 253 4.16 -4.34 19.45
CA ILE A 253 4.98 -4.86 20.54
C ILE A 253 4.19 -4.68 21.83
N SER A 254 4.20 -5.69 22.70
CA SER A 254 3.64 -5.54 24.04
C SER A 254 4.55 -6.13 25.10
N PHE A 255 4.66 -5.43 26.23
CA PHE A 255 5.29 -5.94 27.43
C PHE A 255 4.42 -5.74 28.66
N GLN A 256 4.45 -6.73 29.54
CA GLN A 256 3.84 -6.66 30.85
C GLN A 256 4.92 -6.33 31.87
N ILE A 257 4.92 -5.09 32.36
CA ILE A 257 5.88 -4.59 33.35
C ILE A 257 5.17 -4.42 34.68
N CYS A 258 5.80 -4.93 35.74
CA CYS A 258 5.40 -4.73 37.12
C CYS A 258 6.48 -3.96 37.87
N LEU A 259 6.05 -3.00 38.69
CA LEU A 259 6.88 -2.21 39.58
C LEU A 259 6.44 -2.46 41.02
N THR A 260 7.36 -2.39 41.97
CA THR A 260 6.98 -2.39 43.40
C THR A 260 6.14 -1.17 43.73
N LYS A 261 5.20 -1.32 44.66
CA LYS A 261 4.34 -0.20 45.11
C LYS A 261 5.22 0.95 45.64
N ASN A 262 4.87 2.20 45.28
CA ASN A 262 5.61 3.43 45.61
C ASN A 262 6.99 3.57 44.95
N SER A 263 7.27 2.82 43.89
CA SER A 263 8.44 3.08 43.04
C SER A 263 8.28 4.41 42.31
N THR A 264 9.33 5.24 42.33
CA THR A 264 9.41 6.48 41.53
C THR A 264 9.95 6.22 40.13
N LEU A 265 10.18 4.96 39.74
CA LEU A 265 10.76 4.62 38.45
C LEU A 265 9.71 4.50 37.35
N GLU A 266 10.02 5.08 36.21
CA GLU A 266 9.28 4.89 34.97
C GLU A 266 10.16 4.24 33.90
N PRO A 267 9.75 3.11 33.32
CA PRO A 267 10.49 2.45 32.25
C PRO A 267 10.42 3.27 30.95
N VAL A 268 11.57 3.41 30.28
CA VAL A 268 11.71 4.10 29.00
C VAL A 268 12.37 3.13 28.00
N PRO A 269 11.58 2.43 27.19
CA PRO A 269 12.09 1.49 26.19
C PRO A 269 12.46 2.21 24.89
N ALA A 270 13.70 2.01 24.44
CA ALA A 270 14.16 2.43 23.12
C ALA A 270 14.24 1.20 22.19
N ILE A 271 13.51 1.22 21.08
CA ILE A 271 13.36 0.06 20.19
C ILE A 271 14.18 0.26 18.92
N TYR A 272 14.93 -0.78 18.55
CA TYR A 272 15.65 -0.89 17.30
C TYR A 272 15.21 -2.18 16.60
N VAL A 273 14.86 -2.08 15.32
CA VAL A 273 14.35 -3.21 14.54
C VAL A 273 15.32 -3.54 13.42
N ASN A 274 15.79 -4.79 13.40
CA ASN A 274 16.54 -5.35 12.29
C ASN A 274 15.59 -6.18 11.40
N PRO A 275 15.46 -5.84 10.10
CA PRO A 275 14.49 -6.47 9.22
C PRO A 275 14.83 -7.92 8.83
N PHE A 276 16.12 -8.27 8.70
CA PHE A 276 16.54 -9.55 8.08
C PHE A 276 17.74 -10.24 8.73
N GLY A 277 18.35 -9.61 9.72
CA GLY A 277 19.55 -10.07 10.43
C GLY A 277 19.39 -9.97 11.95
N GLY A 278 20.53 -9.94 12.65
CA GLY A 278 20.56 -9.84 14.11
C GLY A 278 21.55 -8.81 14.63
N SER A 279 22.13 -7.99 13.75
CA SER A 279 23.06 -6.95 14.17
C SER A 279 22.30 -5.71 14.62
N HIS A 280 22.66 -5.20 15.79
CA HIS A 280 22.13 -3.93 16.29
C HIS A 280 22.55 -2.75 15.40
N SER A 281 23.75 -2.79 14.78
CA SER A 281 24.23 -1.71 13.92
C SER A 281 23.47 -1.57 12.61
N GLU A 282 22.82 -2.65 12.16
CA GLU A 282 22.00 -2.70 10.94
C GLU A 282 20.50 -2.61 11.29
N SER A 283 20.17 -1.98 12.42
CA SER A 283 18.80 -1.78 12.89
C SER A 283 18.38 -0.33 12.75
N TRP A 284 17.14 -0.10 12.34
CA TRP A 284 16.57 1.24 12.35
C TRP A 284 15.95 1.55 13.72
N PHE A 285 16.00 2.81 14.13
CA PHE A 285 15.47 3.27 15.41
C PHE A 285 13.99 3.62 15.28
N MET A 286 13.17 3.11 16.19
CA MET A 286 11.74 3.41 16.23
C MET A 286 11.50 4.74 16.95
N PRO A 287 10.93 5.76 16.28
CA PRO A 287 10.83 7.12 16.81
C PRO A 287 9.62 7.28 17.76
N VAL A 288 9.54 6.44 18.80
CA VAL A 288 8.49 6.54 19.80
C VAL A 288 8.53 7.92 20.48
N ASN A 289 7.36 8.50 20.74
CA ASN A 289 7.15 9.87 21.25
C ASN A 289 7.32 11.01 20.23
N GLN A 290 7.54 10.72 18.94
CA GLN A 290 7.44 11.76 17.90
C GLN A 290 5.98 12.00 17.49
N PRO A 291 5.59 13.23 17.11
CA PRO A 291 4.19 13.61 16.88
C PRO A 291 3.47 12.75 15.82
N ASP A 292 4.20 12.26 14.81
CA ASP A 292 3.65 11.45 13.72
C ASP A 292 3.76 9.92 13.96
N PHE A 293 4.30 9.51 15.11
CA PHE A 293 4.54 8.12 15.46
C PHE A 293 3.63 7.65 16.62
N PRO A 294 3.07 6.42 16.59
CA PRO A 294 2.26 5.90 17.68
C PRO A 294 3.01 5.84 19.02
N ASP A 295 2.33 6.18 20.11
CA ASP A 295 2.89 6.08 21.46
C ASP A 295 2.37 4.84 22.22
N TRP A 296 2.97 4.55 23.37
CA TRP A 296 2.63 3.45 24.28
C TRP A 296 1.25 3.62 24.90
N GLU A 297 0.39 2.63 24.72
CA GLU A 297 -0.85 2.52 25.48
C GLU A 297 -0.62 1.69 26.74
N ARG A 298 -0.87 2.29 27.91
CA ARG A 298 -0.69 1.65 29.21
C ARG A 298 -2.04 1.22 29.77
N THR A 299 -2.23 -0.09 29.91
CA THR A 299 -3.42 -0.66 30.54
C THR A 299 -3.04 -1.26 31.88
N ARG A 300 -3.63 -0.76 32.97
CA ARG A 300 -3.37 -1.27 34.32
C ARG A 300 -3.96 -2.68 34.47
N LEU A 301 -3.19 -3.57 35.09
CA LEU A 301 -3.64 -4.90 35.48
C LEU A 301 -4.09 -4.88 36.93
N ASP A 302 -5.12 -5.68 37.23
CA ASP A 302 -5.65 -5.79 38.60
C ASP A 302 -4.54 -6.12 39.59
N ALA A 303 -4.50 -5.33 40.66
CA ALA A 303 -3.32 -5.21 41.51
C ALA A 303 -3.08 -6.48 42.34
N VAL A 304 -1.87 -7.05 42.21
CA VAL A 304 -1.29 -7.82 43.31
C VAL A 304 -0.97 -6.79 44.41
N VAL A 305 -1.35 -7.06 45.65
CA VAL A 305 -1.32 -6.11 46.80
C VAL A 305 0.01 -5.34 46.95
N THR A 306 1.11 -5.91 46.48
CA THR A 306 2.48 -5.40 46.61
C THR A 306 3.08 -4.80 45.32
N ALA A 307 2.41 -4.86 44.17
CA ALA A 307 2.96 -4.47 42.87
C ALA A 307 1.95 -3.73 41.96
N GLN A 308 2.44 -2.76 41.20
CA GLN A 308 1.70 -2.09 40.14
C GLN A 308 2.13 -2.67 38.79
N CYS A 309 1.22 -3.37 38.12
CA CYS A 309 1.48 -4.00 36.83
C CYS A 309 0.71 -3.30 35.70
N TYR A 310 1.38 -3.11 34.57
CA TYR A 310 0.80 -2.51 33.38
C TYR A 310 1.17 -3.33 32.15
N ASN A 311 0.21 -3.48 31.24
CA ASN A 311 0.48 -3.86 29.86
C ASN A 311 0.77 -2.59 29.08
N TRP A 312 1.96 -2.53 28.49
CA TRP A 312 2.36 -1.47 27.59
C TRP A 312 2.28 -2.05 26.19
N THR A 313 1.45 -1.46 25.36
CA THR A 313 1.23 -1.94 24.00
C THR A 313 1.51 -0.81 23.03
N LEU A 314 2.39 -1.06 22.08
CA LEU A 314 2.67 -0.18 20.96
C LEU A 314 2.10 -0.81 19.70
N THR A 315 1.09 -0.16 19.14
CA THR A 315 0.42 -0.60 17.92
C THR A 315 0.94 0.20 16.73
N MET A 316 1.60 -0.47 15.80
CA MET A 316 2.06 0.12 14.55
C MET A 316 0.91 0.04 13.52
N GLY A 317 0.53 1.20 12.99
CA GLY A 317 -0.43 1.26 11.88
C GLY A 317 0.20 0.81 10.56
N ASN A 318 -0.60 0.78 9.48
CA ASN A 318 -0.13 0.41 8.15
C ASN A 318 1.03 1.26 7.61
N THR A 319 1.20 2.49 8.13
CA THR A 319 2.27 3.41 7.74
C THR A 319 3.63 2.99 8.27
N TRP A 320 3.68 2.34 9.44
CA TRP A 320 4.92 2.04 10.17
C TRP A 320 5.22 0.53 10.24
N LYS A 321 4.39 -0.31 9.60
CA LYS A 321 4.66 -1.74 9.48
C LYS A 321 5.91 -1.97 8.63
N SER A 322 6.79 -2.83 9.11
CA SER A 322 8.06 -3.16 8.44
C SER A 322 8.42 -4.62 8.74
N PHE A 323 9.34 -5.18 7.95
CA PHE A 323 9.93 -6.47 8.25
C PHE A 323 10.68 -6.45 9.60
N PHE A 324 10.72 -7.62 10.25
CA PHE A 324 11.60 -7.87 11.39
C PHE A 324 12.12 -9.31 11.43
N GLU A 325 13.40 -9.44 11.74
CA GLU A 325 14.06 -10.68 12.14
C GLU A 325 14.45 -10.59 13.63
N THR A 326 14.94 -9.41 14.04
CA THR A 326 15.36 -9.16 15.41
C THR A 326 14.85 -7.80 15.89
N VAL A 327 14.30 -7.75 17.11
CA VAL A 327 13.91 -6.52 17.80
C VAL A 327 14.80 -6.37 19.03
N HIS A 328 15.60 -5.30 19.07
CA HIS A 328 16.42 -4.94 20.21
C HIS A 328 15.72 -3.84 21.00
N ILE A 329 15.50 -4.09 22.29
CA ILE A 329 14.85 -3.16 23.20
C ILE A 329 15.84 -2.80 24.28
N TYR A 330 16.21 -1.53 24.32
CA TYR A 330 17.01 -1.00 25.40
C TYR A 330 16.10 -0.40 26.44
N LEU A 331 16.03 -1.09 27.57
CA LEU A 331 15.27 -0.64 28.70
C LEU A 331 16.14 0.24 29.58
N ARG A 332 15.67 1.47 29.80
CA ARG A 332 16.18 2.41 30.78
C ARG A 332 15.06 2.74 31.76
N SER A 333 15.41 3.34 32.90
CA SER A 333 14.45 3.85 33.88
C SER A 333 14.74 5.31 34.17
N ARG A 334 13.71 6.15 34.25
CA ARG A 334 13.79 7.53 34.74
C ARG A 334 13.16 7.63 36.13
N ILE A 335 13.64 8.54 36.97
CA ILE A 335 13.02 8.87 38.26
C ILE A 335 11.99 9.97 38.00
N LEU A 336 10.76 9.78 38.46
CA LEU A 336 9.73 10.81 38.51
C LEU A 336 10.03 11.76 39.68
N THR A 337 10.31 13.02 39.38
CA THR A 337 10.52 14.09 40.37
C THR A 337 9.35 15.07 40.32
N ASP A 338 8.77 15.41 41.47
CA ASP A 338 7.60 16.31 41.57
C ASP A 338 7.98 17.81 41.46
N ASP A 339 9.21 18.15 41.08
CA ASP A 339 9.71 19.53 41.11
C ASP A 339 9.49 20.24 39.75
N PRO A 340 8.58 21.24 39.65
CA PRO A 340 8.22 21.91 38.41
C PRO A 340 9.29 22.87 37.88
N THR A 341 10.41 23.03 38.59
CA THR A 341 11.53 23.92 38.24
C THR A 341 12.65 23.20 37.48
N VAL A 342 12.68 21.87 37.52
CA VAL A 342 13.61 21.07 36.73
C VAL A 342 12.98 20.92 35.35
N ASN A 343 13.52 21.62 34.35
CA ASN A 343 13.19 21.32 32.95
C ASN A 343 13.31 19.80 32.76
N GLU A 344 12.34 19.16 32.10
CA GLU A 344 12.32 17.73 31.75
C GLU A 344 13.44 17.36 30.75
N THR A 345 14.65 17.88 30.95
CA THR A 345 15.83 17.44 30.25
C THR A 345 16.09 16.01 30.68
N LEU A 346 16.11 15.10 29.70
CA LEU A 346 16.67 13.75 29.77
C LEU A 346 18.02 13.78 30.51
N PHE A 347 18.00 13.73 31.84
CA PHE A 347 19.21 13.76 32.65
C PHE A 347 19.86 12.38 32.59
N TYR A 348 20.96 12.31 31.83
CA TYR A 348 21.83 11.16 31.65
C TYR A 348 22.93 11.13 32.73
N GLU A 349 22.63 11.45 33.98
CA GLU A 349 23.62 11.33 35.06
C GLU A 349 23.50 9.99 35.79
N PRO A 350 24.63 9.38 36.19
CA PRO A 350 24.62 8.18 37.03
C PRO A 350 23.82 8.49 38.31
N LEU A 351 22.91 7.60 38.68
CA LEU A 351 22.33 7.65 40.02
C LEU A 351 23.48 7.42 41.01
N ASP A 352 23.89 8.47 41.70
CA ASP A 352 24.79 8.33 42.84
C ASP A 352 24.04 7.54 43.92
N LEU A 353 24.63 6.43 44.34
CA LEU A 353 24.04 5.48 45.30
C LEU A 353 23.78 6.10 46.69
N ASP A 354 24.18 7.36 46.91
CA ASP A 354 24.05 8.10 48.16
C ASP A 354 22.71 8.83 48.33
N ASP A 355 21.88 8.94 47.28
CA ASP A 355 20.52 9.51 47.40
C ASP A 355 19.53 8.49 48.00
N GLN A 356 19.66 8.26 49.31
CA GLN A 356 18.79 7.41 50.14
C GLN A 356 17.32 7.86 50.22
N THR A 357 16.97 8.99 49.58
CA THR A 357 15.62 9.56 49.57
C THR A 357 14.71 8.95 48.51
N SER A 358 15.27 8.30 47.48
CA SER A 358 14.48 7.74 46.37
C SER A 358 14.23 6.24 46.55
N ASN A 359 12.96 5.86 46.78
CA ASN A 359 12.56 4.45 46.78
C ASN A 359 12.47 3.96 45.32
N LEU A 360 13.62 3.66 44.72
CA LEU A 360 13.73 3.23 43.32
C LEU A 360 12.88 1.97 43.07
N GLY A 361 12.77 1.07 44.04
CA GLY A 361 11.95 -0.13 43.92
C GLY A 361 12.51 -1.17 42.94
N TYR A 362 11.78 -2.27 42.77
CA TYR A 362 12.16 -3.36 41.85
C TYR A 362 11.22 -3.38 40.64
N MET A 363 11.75 -3.87 39.52
CA MET A 363 11.01 -4.06 38.28
C MET A 363 10.96 -5.54 37.92
N LYS A 364 9.86 -5.97 37.29
CA LYS A 364 9.68 -7.31 36.76
C LYS A 364 9.02 -7.23 35.39
N ILE A 365 9.57 -7.93 34.40
CA ILE A 365 8.95 -8.09 33.09
C ILE A 365 8.38 -9.51 33.02
N ASN A 366 7.05 -9.64 32.99
CA ASN A 366 6.40 -10.96 32.96
C ASN A 366 6.42 -11.55 31.56
N THR A 367 6.00 -10.78 30.58
CA THR A 367 5.88 -11.21 29.19
C THR A 367 6.37 -10.12 28.26
N LEU A 368 6.95 -10.53 27.14
CA LEU A 368 7.35 -9.67 26.04
C LEU A 368 6.94 -10.36 24.75
N LYS A 369 6.09 -9.70 23.96
CA LYS A 369 5.46 -10.26 22.76
C LYS A 369 5.59 -9.30 21.58
N VAL A 370 5.68 -9.89 20.39
CA VAL A 370 5.62 -9.20 19.10
C VAL A 370 4.42 -9.71 18.33
N PHE A 371 3.76 -8.79 17.62
CA PHE A 371 2.56 -9.07 16.87
C PHE A 371 2.74 -8.71 15.41
N GLY A 372 2.08 -9.48 14.55
CA GLY A 372 2.17 -9.35 13.10
C GLY A 372 1.81 -10.64 12.39
N TYR A 373 2.45 -10.88 11.25
CA TYR A 373 2.19 -12.07 10.42
C TYR A 373 3.46 -12.55 9.72
N SER A 374 3.47 -13.82 9.33
CA SER A 374 4.58 -14.46 8.63
C SER A 374 4.25 -14.62 7.15
N LEU A 375 5.25 -14.40 6.31
CA LEU A 375 5.18 -14.54 4.85
C LEU A 375 6.14 -15.62 4.39
N HIS A 376 5.73 -16.41 3.40
CA HIS A 376 6.63 -17.35 2.74
C HIS A 376 7.70 -16.62 1.94
N PHE A 377 8.91 -17.16 1.99
CA PHE A 377 10.10 -16.64 1.34
C PHE A 377 10.89 -17.79 0.73
N ASP A 378 10.98 -17.81 -0.60
CA ASP A 378 11.77 -18.79 -1.34
C ASP A 378 13.16 -18.22 -1.71
N PRO A 379 14.21 -18.49 -0.91
CA PRO A 379 15.55 -18.00 -1.21
C PRO A 379 16.14 -18.62 -2.48
N GLU A 380 15.79 -19.86 -2.82
CA GLU A 380 16.40 -20.57 -3.95
C GLU A 380 15.80 -20.09 -5.28
N GLY A 381 14.49 -19.86 -5.34
CA GLY A 381 13.87 -19.24 -6.50
C GLY A 381 14.42 -17.84 -6.82
N ILE A 382 14.66 -17.01 -5.80
CA ILE A 382 15.24 -15.67 -6.03
C ILE A 382 16.71 -15.76 -6.50
N LYS A 383 17.47 -16.74 -5.99
CA LYS A 383 18.83 -16.99 -6.50
C LYS A 383 18.81 -17.44 -7.96
N ASP A 384 17.88 -18.31 -8.34
CA ASP A 384 17.73 -18.73 -9.73
C ASP A 384 17.40 -17.53 -10.65
N LEU A 385 16.51 -16.65 -10.19
CA LEU A 385 16.19 -15.40 -10.88
C LEU A 385 17.43 -14.49 -11.07
N ILE A 386 18.30 -14.42 -10.06
CA ILE A 386 19.57 -13.68 -10.14
C ILE A 386 20.54 -14.36 -11.13
N LEU A 387 20.62 -15.69 -11.14
CA LEU A 387 21.45 -16.44 -12.08
C LEU A 387 21.03 -16.19 -13.54
N GLN A 388 19.72 -16.03 -13.80
CA GLN A 388 19.19 -15.70 -15.12
C GLN A 388 19.63 -14.31 -15.63
N LEU A 389 20.10 -13.42 -14.74
CA LEU A 389 20.71 -12.15 -15.17
C LEU A 389 22.05 -12.38 -15.89
N ASP A 390 22.83 -13.35 -15.42
CA ASP A 390 24.18 -13.65 -15.91
C ASP A 390 24.17 -14.72 -17.03
N TYR A 391 23.28 -15.69 -16.92
CA TYR A 391 23.17 -16.83 -17.83
C TYR A 391 21.75 -16.99 -18.38
N PRO A 392 21.26 -16.03 -19.19
CA PRO A 392 19.91 -16.09 -19.73
C PRO A 392 19.78 -17.19 -20.79
N TYR A 393 18.70 -17.97 -20.72
CA TYR A 393 18.37 -18.96 -21.77
C TYR A 393 17.99 -18.29 -23.11
N THR A 394 17.35 -17.11 -23.04
CA THR A 394 17.01 -16.23 -24.17
C THR A 394 17.04 -14.75 -23.71
N GLN A 395 17.14 -13.77 -24.64
CA GLN A 395 17.06 -12.36 -24.26
C GLN A 395 15.74 -12.01 -23.54
N GLY A 396 14.61 -12.58 -23.97
CA GLY A 396 13.31 -12.37 -23.32
C GLY A 396 13.24 -12.90 -21.88
N THR A 397 13.98 -13.97 -21.55
CA THR A 397 14.06 -14.46 -20.16
C THR A 397 14.87 -13.53 -19.25
N GLN A 398 15.87 -12.82 -19.80
CA GLN A 398 16.69 -11.88 -19.04
C GLN A 398 15.87 -10.64 -18.63
N ASP A 399 15.14 -10.04 -19.57
CA ASP A 399 14.31 -8.86 -19.33
C ASP A 399 13.19 -9.16 -18.32
N ALA A 400 12.61 -10.36 -18.39
CA ALA A 400 11.61 -10.82 -17.42
C ALA A 400 12.20 -10.93 -16.00
N ALA A 401 13.43 -11.46 -15.88
CA ALA A 401 14.13 -11.56 -14.60
C ALA A 401 14.45 -10.18 -13.99
N PHE A 402 14.90 -9.24 -14.83
CA PHE A 402 15.09 -7.84 -14.42
C PHE A 402 13.80 -7.21 -13.91
N LEU A 403 12.68 -7.40 -14.61
CA LEU A 403 11.39 -6.83 -14.22
C LEU A 403 10.86 -7.45 -12.91
N MET A 404 11.06 -8.76 -12.70
CA MET A 404 10.74 -9.43 -11.44
C MET A 404 11.54 -8.86 -10.26
N LEU A 405 12.85 -8.68 -10.41
CA LEU A 405 13.69 -8.12 -9.35
C LEU A 405 13.39 -6.64 -9.08
N LEU A 406 13.05 -5.86 -10.12
CA LEU A 406 12.63 -4.46 -9.95
C LEU A 406 11.32 -4.35 -9.16
N GLU A 407 10.32 -5.16 -9.50
CA GLU A 407 9.04 -5.22 -8.77
C GLU A 407 9.26 -5.66 -7.33
N MET A 408 10.05 -6.72 -7.12
CA MET A 408 10.38 -7.22 -5.78
C MET A 408 11.08 -6.16 -4.93
N ARG A 409 12.07 -5.47 -5.50
CA ARG A 409 12.77 -4.36 -4.86
C ARG A 409 11.80 -3.25 -4.46
N ASP A 410 10.91 -2.86 -5.37
CA ASP A 410 9.94 -1.80 -5.08
C ASP A 410 9.00 -2.20 -3.95
N ARG A 411 8.39 -3.39 -4.00
CA ARG A 411 7.48 -3.86 -2.93
C ARG A 411 8.17 -4.00 -1.58
N VAL A 412 9.37 -4.57 -1.54
CA VAL A 412 10.14 -4.72 -0.29
C VAL A 412 10.49 -3.34 0.28
N ASN A 413 10.92 -2.42 -0.57
CA ASN A 413 11.34 -1.09 -0.14
C ASN A 413 10.17 -0.15 0.20
N ARG A 414 8.95 -0.39 -0.31
CA ARG A 414 7.73 0.32 0.13
C ARG A 414 7.38 0.06 1.58
N LEU A 415 7.87 -1.04 2.16
CA LEU A 415 7.71 -1.38 3.57
C LEU A 415 8.81 -0.80 4.46
N SER A 416 9.67 0.07 3.91
CA SER A 416 10.61 0.83 4.73
C SER A 416 9.87 1.83 5.62
N PRO A 417 10.28 1.99 6.89
CA PRO A 417 9.69 2.97 7.78
C PRO A 417 9.88 4.39 7.20
N PRO A 418 8.89 5.29 7.37
CA PRO A 418 9.03 6.69 7.01
C PRO A 418 10.29 7.31 7.62
N ALA A 419 11.15 7.86 6.76
CA ALA A 419 12.37 8.56 7.13
C ALA A 419 12.68 9.61 6.07
N PRO A 420 13.46 10.67 6.39
CA PRO A 420 13.88 11.67 5.40
C PRO A 420 14.54 11.06 4.17
N GLN A 421 15.28 9.97 4.38
CA GLN A 421 15.81 9.13 3.32
C GLN A 421 15.30 7.68 3.53
N PRO A 422 14.55 7.10 2.59
CA PRO A 422 14.01 5.76 2.75
C PRO A 422 15.12 4.69 2.72
N LEU A 423 14.93 3.61 3.47
CA LEU A 423 15.93 2.55 3.61
C LEU A 423 15.91 1.59 2.41
N ASP A 424 17.09 1.09 2.03
CA ASP A 424 17.24 0.01 1.03
C ASP A 424 17.14 -1.38 1.67
N LEU A 425 15.90 -1.76 2.02
CA LEU A 425 15.59 -3.07 2.59
C LEU A 425 15.84 -4.23 1.63
N PHE A 426 15.74 -4.00 0.32
CA PHE A 426 15.99 -5.03 -0.68
C PHE A 426 17.45 -5.49 -0.67
N SER A 427 18.42 -4.57 -0.60
CA SER A 427 19.84 -4.92 -0.44
C SER A 427 20.10 -5.70 0.86
N CYS A 428 19.43 -5.35 1.96
CA CYS A 428 19.49 -6.10 3.21
C CYS A 428 18.94 -7.54 3.04
N LEU A 429 17.83 -7.70 2.34
CA LEU A 429 17.23 -9.01 2.06
C LEU A 429 18.21 -9.90 1.26
N LEU A 430 18.80 -9.36 0.20
CA LEU A 430 19.82 -10.06 -0.59
C LEU A 430 21.04 -10.48 0.25
N ARG A 431 21.57 -9.56 1.06
CA ARG A 431 22.73 -9.83 1.91
C ARG A 431 22.44 -10.88 2.99
N HIS A 432 21.37 -10.72 3.75
CA HIS A 432 21.17 -11.53 4.95
C HIS A 432 20.37 -12.81 4.71
N ARG A 433 19.39 -12.78 3.79
CA ARG A 433 18.52 -13.93 3.51
C ARG A 433 19.06 -14.79 2.36
N LEU A 434 19.60 -14.18 1.30
CA LEU A 434 20.23 -14.93 0.21
C LEU A 434 21.72 -15.23 0.46
N LYS A 435 22.35 -14.59 1.45
CA LYS A 435 23.79 -14.72 1.78
C LYS A 435 24.72 -14.25 0.67
N LEU A 436 24.29 -13.27 -0.12
CA LEU A 436 25.13 -12.65 -1.13
C LEU A 436 26.18 -11.73 -0.47
N SER A 437 27.36 -11.68 -1.07
CA SER A 437 28.43 -10.76 -0.69
C SER A 437 28.08 -9.31 -1.06
N VAL A 438 28.78 -8.35 -0.45
CA VAL A 438 28.62 -6.91 -0.76
C VAL A 438 28.82 -6.64 -2.25
N GLY A 439 29.83 -7.27 -2.85
CA GLY A 439 30.13 -7.11 -4.27
C GLY A 439 29.02 -7.65 -5.18
N GLU A 440 28.43 -8.79 -4.85
CA GLU A 440 27.30 -9.35 -5.59
C GLU A 440 26.06 -8.45 -5.49
N VAL A 441 25.75 -7.95 -4.29
CA VAL A 441 24.62 -7.03 -4.08
C VAL A 441 24.82 -5.72 -4.85
N ALA A 442 26.01 -5.14 -4.82
CA ALA A 442 26.34 -3.94 -5.58
C ALA A 442 26.17 -4.17 -7.09
N ARG A 443 26.72 -5.27 -7.61
CA ARG A 443 26.59 -5.64 -9.03
C ARG A 443 25.13 -5.80 -9.46
N ILE A 444 24.30 -6.46 -8.65
CA ILE A 444 22.87 -6.61 -8.93
C ILE A 444 22.20 -5.24 -8.93
N LYS A 445 22.48 -4.39 -7.94
CA LYS A 445 21.93 -3.04 -7.84
C LYS A 445 22.26 -2.20 -9.09
N ASP A 446 23.52 -2.19 -9.50
CA ASP A 446 23.97 -1.44 -10.67
C ASP A 446 23.30 -1.96 -11.96
N SER A 447 23.15 -3.29 -12.08
CA SER A 447 22.47 -3.93 -13.21
C SER A 447 20.98 -3.57 -13.27
N LEU A 448 20.29 -3.57 -12.12
CA LEU A 448 18.89 -3.15 -12.01
C LEU A 448 18.72 -1.66 -12.37
N GLN A 449 19.63 -0.80 -11.92
CA GLN A 449 19.60 0.63 -12.24
C GLN A 449 19.82 0.88 -13.73
N LEU A 450 20.81 0.20 -14.32
CA LEU A 450 21.08 0.29 -15.76
C LEU A 450 19.88 -0.19 -16.57
N PHE A 451 19.22 -1.29 -16.17
CA PHE A 451 18.01 -1.76 -16.83
C PHE A 451 16.84 -0.77 -16.67
N ASN A 452 16.59 -0.27 -15.45
CA ASN A 452 15.51 0.68 -15.17
C ASN A 452 15.63 1.97 -15.99
N SER A 453 16.84 2.48 -16.18
CA SER A 453 17.10 3.66 -17.01
C SER A 453 16.76 3.49 -18.51
N LYS A 454 16.66 2.25 -19.00
CA LYS A 454 16.27 1.93 -20.37
C LYS A 454 14.77 1.79 -20.56
N LEU A 455 13.98 1.82 -19.48
CA LEU A 455 12.53 1.66 -19.54
C LEU A 455 11.84 2.97 -20.01
N PRO A 456 10.66 2.89 -20.66
CA PRO A 456 9.99 4.05 -21.28
C PRO A 456 9.53 5.15 -20.30
N ASN A 457 9.35 4.81 -19.02
CA ASN A 457 9.02 5.73 -17.94
C ASN A 457 9.97 5.48 -16.78
N PRO A 458 11.24 5.93 -16.86
CA PRO A 458 12.15 5.77 -15.74
C PRO A 458 11.68 6.70 -14.63
N SER A 459 11.03 6.15 -13.60
CA SER A 459 10.76 6.93 -12.39
C SER A 459 12.11 7.25 -11.76
N PRO A 460 12.44 8.52 -11.47
CA PRO A 460 13.67 8.84 -10.77
C PRO A 460 13.68 8.08 -9.44
N GLU A 461 14.67 7.20 -9.28
CA GLU A 461 14.79 6.43 -8.04
C GLU A 461 15.12 7.40 -6.90
N PRO A 462 14.33 7.40 -5.81
CA PRO A 462 14.68 8.18 -4.64
C PRO A 462 16.03 7.66 -4.11
N GLU A 463 16.90 8.57 -3.69
CA GLU A 463 18.16 8.21 -3.06
C GLU A 463 17.85 7.43 -1.78
N ARG A 464 18.31 6.18 -1.67
CA ARG A 464 18.02 5.30 -0.53
C ARG A 464 19.22 5.18 0.39
N ALA A 465 18.98 5.29 1.69
CA ALA A 465 20.00 5.08 2.70
C ALA A 465 20.29 3.58 2.86
N GLN A 466 21.57 3.24 2.94
CA GLN A 466 22.01 1.86 3.16
C GLN A 466 21.90 1.51 4.65
N LEU A 467 21.07 0.51 4.96
CA LEU A 467 20.93 0.00 6.33
C LEU A 467 21.91 -1.15 6.62
N CYS A 468 22.15 -2.01 5.63
CA CYS A 468 23.02 -3.18 5.77
C CYS A 468 24.24 -3.02 4.85
N SER A 469 25.44 -2.98 5.45
CA SER A 469 26.72 -2.76 4.78
C SER A 469 27.50 -4.05 4.61
#